data_AF-A0A9E2DTT3-F1
#
_entry.id   AF-A0A9E2DTT3-F1
#
_cell.length_a   1.000
_cell.length_b   1.000
_cell.length_c   1.000
_cell.angle_alpha   90.00
_cell.angle_beta   90.00
_cell.angle_gamma   90.00
#
_symmetry.space_group_name_H-M   'P 1'
#
loop_
_entity.id
_entity.type
_entity.pdbx_description
1 polymer ?
#
loop_
_entity_poly.entity_id
_entity_poly.type
_entity_poly.pdbx_seq_one_letter_code
_entity_poly.pdbx_strand_id
1 'polypeptide(L)'
;MKPKPAQHFDGAISHTGQDPVNRNFGDIPLSTTRIITGLARPVQVTHAPGDSSRIFIVEQRSGSTGRIRIFNLDTGTLNSTAFLSQTVSTSSEQGLLGLAFHPNYAQNGYFYINYTASNGDTIIERFTVSSNPDVANSGSGYTIMSITQPYSNHNGGWLGFSPTDGYLYIGTGDGGSGGDPGNRAQDITNQKLGKMLRIDVDAGSPYGIPADNPFVGVTGDDEIWAYGMRNPWRCDFDDETGDLWVGDVGQNAWEEITYIPNGSGGENHGWRCYEGNNSYSTGGCDDSNTMVFPLWEYSHSYGCSVTGGCIYRGSAIPGLQGTYFFGDYCTNKLWSFKYDGNEIYDYQDRTSELAADAGSIGSISGWGEDANGEIYICDLGGEIFKIVAEPSTGACCIGTGTTCIQIPEANCNGGGGTWQGPETYCANGACDAVDCPADVDGNGSVGVGDILTMIEQWGACSGCSGDINDDSVVNVTDLLEVVGGWGPCE
;
A
#
# COMPACT_ATOMS: atom_id res chain seq x y z
N MET A 1 -8.39 -16.17 -20.66
CA MET A 1 -7.75 -15.21 -21.59
C MET A 1 -6.27 -15.22 -21.26
N LYS A 2 -5.38 -15.18 -22.25
CA LYS A 2 -3.93 -15.23 -21.96
C LYS A 2 -3.50 -13.94 -21.27
N PRO A 3 -2.71 -13.98 -20.18
CA PRO A 3 -2.04 -12.79 -19.68
C PRO A 3 -1.15 -12.23 -20.81
N LYS A 4 -1.18 -10.91 -21.00
CA LYS A 4 -0.18 -10.25 -21.84
C LYS A 4 1.21 -10.47 -21.22
N PRO A 5 2.29 -10.46 -22.02
CA PRO A 5 3.63 -10.40 -21.44
C PRO A 5 3.69 -9.21 -20.48
N ALA A 6 4.30 -9.40 -19.31
CA ALA A 6 4.66 -8.30 -18.43
C ALA A 6 5.37 -7.22 -19.25
N GLN A 7 5.10 -5.95 -18.95
CA GLN A 7 5.78 -4.84 -19.60
C GLN A 7 7.26 -4.92 -19.27
N HIS A 8 8.04 -5.53 -20.17
CA HIS A 8 9.49 -5.55 -20.07
C HIS A 8 9.95 -4.09 -20.18
N PHE A 9 10.45 -3.56 -19.07
CA PHE A 9 11.01 -2.22 -19.01
C PHE A 9 12.41 -2.24 -19.66
N ASP A 10 12.42 -2.37 -20.98
CA ASP A 10 13.64 -2.34 -21.80
C ASP A 10 14.09 -0.90 -21.96
N GLY A 11 14.70 -0.33 -20.91
CA GLY A 11 15.70 0.76 -20.91
C GLY A 11 15.53 2.01 -21.78
N ALA A 12 14.40 2.22 -22.47
CA ALA A 12 14.26 3.15 -23.59
C ALA A 12 13.05 4.07 -23.47
N ILE A 13 12.33 4.07 -22.34
CA ILE A 13 11.65 5.29 -21.91
C ILE A 13 12.63 6.02 -21.02
N SER A 14 13.34 6.97 -21.60
CA SER A 14 14.08 7.98 -20.86
C SER A 14 13.08 8.87 -20.12
N HIS A 15 12.50 8.38 -19.03
CA HIS A 15 12.04 9.27 -17.98
C HIS A 15 13.29 9.60 -17.17
N THR A 16 14.02 10.60 -17.67
CA THR A 16 14.99 11.34 -16.86
C THR A 16 14.28 11.64 -15.54
N GLY A 17 14.83 11.16 -14.41
CA GLY A 17 14.32 11.36 -13.06
C GLY A 17 14.27 12.84 -12.66
N GLN A 18 13.43 13.58 -13.35
CA GLN A 18 13.06 14.97 -13.21
C GLN A 18 11.69 15.10 -13.87
N ASP A 19 10.64 14.84 -13.12
CA ASP A 19 9.51 15.77 -13.19
C ASP A 19 9.19 16.20 -11.76
N PRO A 20 9.85 17.25 -11.25
CA PRO A 20 9.30 17.95 -10.11
C PRO A 20 8.00 18.60 -10.60
N VAL A 21 6.87 18.07 -10.15
CA VAL A 21 5.55 18.73 -10.23
C VAL A 21 4.90 18.74 -11.63
N ASN A 22 4.53 17.57 -12.16
CA ASN A 22 3.34 17.48 -13.02
C ASN A 22 2.24 16.76 -12.24
N ARG A 23 1.71 17.45 -11.22
CA ARG A 23 0.48 17.03 -10.53
C ARG A 23 -0.67 17.23 -11.50
N ASN A 24 -1.56 16.24 -11.63
CA ASN A 24 -2.82 16.52 -12.31
C ASN A 24 -3.60 17.51 -11.43
N PHE A 25 -4.29 18.47 -12.05
CA PHE A 25 -5.21 19.35 -11.34
C PHE A 25 -6.24 18.49 -10.58
N GLY A 26 -6.23 18.55 -9.25
CA GLY A 26 -7.13 17.78 -8.38
C GLY A 26 -6.47 16.71 -7.50
N ASP A 27 -5.17 16.42 -7.68
CA ASP A 27 -4.46 15.47 -6.80
C ASP A 27 -4.19 16.10 -5.42
N ILE A 28 -4.65 15.44 -4.35
CA ILE A 28 -4.38 15.82 -2.96
C ILE A 28 -2.92 15.45 -2.66
N PRO A 29 -2.03 16.41 -2.35
CA PRO A 29 -0.65 16.08 -2.00
C PRO A 29 -0.63 15.22 -0.74
N LEU A 30 0.35 14.32 -0.62
CA LEU A 30 0.46 13.40 0.50
C LEU A 30 1.61 13.77 1.43
N SER A 31 1.49 13.39 2.69
CA SER A 31 2.55 13.47 3.69
C SER A 31 2.56 12.21 4.55
N THR A 32 3.54 12.11 5.43
CA THR A 32 3.52 11.10 6.49
C THR A 32 3.52 11.77 7.86
N THR A 33 2.72 11.23 8.78
CA THR A 33 2.71 11.62 10.19
C THR A 33 3.30 10.50 11.03
N ARG A 34 4.37 10.76 11.78
CA ARG A 34 4.91 9.79 12.74
C ARG A 34 3.96 9.64 13.93
N ILE A 35 3.39 8.44 14.09
CA ILE A 35 2.39 8.17 15.14
C ILE A 35 2.95 7.37 16.31
N ILE A 36 4.01 6.58 16.12
CA ILE A 36 4.58 5.71 17.16
C ILE A 36 6.11 5.78 17.12
N THR A 37 6.73 5.74 18.30
CA THR A 37 8.18 5.56 18.48
C THR A 37 8.46 4.52 19.56
N GLY A 38 9.70 4.04 19.63
CA GLY A 38 10.17 3.17 20.71
C GLY A 38 9.73 1.71 20.60
N LEU A 39 9.31 1.29 19.40
CA LEU A 39 9.06 -0.11 19.10
C LEU A 39 10.37 -0.87 18.88
N ALA A 40 10.32 -2.19 18.98
CA ALA A 40 11.43 -3.07 18.69
C ALA A 40 11.23 -3.76 17.33
N ARG A 41 11.79 -3.19 16.27
CA ARG A 41 11.81 -3.79 14.92
C ARG A 41 10.40 -4.15 14.41
N PRO A 42 9.49 -3.18 14.24
CA PRO A 42 8.16 -3.46 13.73
C PRO A 42 8.22 -4.00 12.30
N VAL A 43 7.37 -4.97 11.96
CA VAL A 43 7.33 -5.61 10.64
C VAL A 43 5.92 -5.74 10.07
N GLN A 44 4.89 -5.38 10.84
CA GLN A 44 3.50 -5.39 10.38
C GLN A 44 2.66 -4.47 11.27
N VAL A 45 1.73 -3.76 10.65
CA VAL A 45 0.55 -3.18 11.31
C VAL A 45 -0.68 -3.93 10.82
N THR A 46 -1.67 -4.15 11.67
CA THR A 46 -2.97 -4.69 11.26
C THR A 46 -4.02 -4.32 12.30
N HIS A 47 -5.27 -4.66 12.05
CA HIS A 47 -6.38 -4.45 12.95
C HIS A 47 -7.19 -5.75 13.09
N ALA A 48 -7.95 -5.87 14.16
CA ALA A 48 -8.91 -6.96 14.29
C ALA A 48 -10.22 -6.57 13.58
N PRO A 49 -10.91 -7.50 12.89
CA PRO A 49 -12.18 -7.20 12.24
C PRO A 49 -13.18 -6.53 13.20
N GLY A 50 -13.68 -5.35 12.80
CA GLY A 50 -14.62 -4.55 13.60
C GLY A 50 -14.00 -3.71 14.72
N ASP A 51 -12.68 -3.68 14.86
CA ASP A 51 -11.98 -2.83 15.84
C ASP A 51 -11.38 -1.59 15.18
N SER A 52 -12.15 -0.49 15.18
CA SER A 52 -11.70 0.81 14.66
C SER A 52 -10.87 1.63 15.65
N SER A 53 -10.66 1.13 16.87
CA SER A 53 -10.05 1.89 17.97
C SER A 53 -8.58 1.51 18.22
N ARG A 54 -8.15 0.35 17.73
CA ARG A 54 -6.83 -0.21 17.99
C ARG A 54 -6.19 -0.72 16.72
N ILE A 55 -4.89 -0.46 16.60
CA ILE A 55 -4.02 -1.20 15.68
C ILE A 55 -3.07 -2.08 16.50
N PHE A 56 -2.71 -3.21 15.89
CA PHE A 56 -1.80 -4.20 16.42
C PHE A 56 -0.52 -4.18 15.62
N ILE A 57 0.61 -4.07 16.31
CA ILE A 57 1.93 -3.96 15.71
C ILE A 57 2.75 -5.20 16.04
N VAL A 58 3.25 -5.88 15.01
CA VAL A 58 4.16 -7.01 15.17
C VAL A 58 5.59 -6.49 15.32
N GLU A 59 6.17 -6.64 16.50
CA GLU A 59 7.58 -6.42 16.77
C GLU A 59 8.35 -7.72 16.55
N GLN A 60 9.27 -7.72 15.58
CA GLN A 60 10.05 -8.90 15.21
C GLN A 60 10.73 -9.52 16.41
N ARG A 61 11.40 -8.67 17.22
CA ARG A 61 12.01 -9.06 18.50
C ARG A 61 12.58 -7.88 19.30
N SER A 62 12.57 -8.04 20.62
CA SER A 62 13.49 -7.41 21.57
C SER A 62 14.24 -8.52 22.31
N GLY A 63 15.56 -8.63 22.10
CA GLY A 63 16.30 -9.83 22.50
C GLY A 63 15.76 -11.07 21.76
N SER A 64 15.37 -12.10 22.50
CA SER A 64 14.73 -13.32 21.98
C SER A 64 13.20 -13.35 22.13
N THR A 65 12.58 -12.19 22.33
CA THR A 65 11.13 -12.07 22.53
C THR A 65 10.50 -11.26 21.40
N GLY A 66 9.70 -11.91 20.56
CA GLY A 66 8.77 -11.25 19.63
C GLY A 66 7.53 -10.78 20.39
N ARG A 67 6.93 -9.66 19.98
CA ARG A 67 5.79 -9.07 20.70
C ARG A 67 4.73 -8.57 19.73
N ILE A 68 3.47 -8.64 20.16
CA ILE A 68 2.38 -7.90 19.54
C ILE A 68 2.07 -6.71 20.46
N ARG A 69 2.15 -5.49 19.93
CA ARG A 69 1.85 -4.25 20.67
C ARG A 69 0.51 -3.69 20.22
N ILE A 70 -0.17 -2.98 21.10
CA ILE A 70 -1.41 -2.27 20.78
C ILE A 70 -1.13 -0.78 20.82
N PHE A 71 -1.55 -0.07 19.78
CA PHE A 71 -1.67 1.38 19.79
C PHE A 71 -3.15 1.75 19.72
N ASN A 72 -3.60 2.56 20.68
CA ASN A 72 -4.97 3.06 20.72
C ASN A 72 -5.06 4.34 19.88
N LEU A 73 -5.88 4.30 18.84
CA LEU A 73 -6.07 5.40 17.88
C LEU A 73 -6.85 6.57 18.49
N ASP A 74 -7.78 6.30 19.41
CA ASP A 74 -8.59 7.34 20.05
C ASP A 74 -7.77 8.21 21.00
N THR A 75 -6.86 7.60 21.76
CA THR A 75 -6.02 8.29 22.75
C THR A 75 -4.64 8.66 22.21
N GLY A 76 -4.23 8.10 21.08
CA GLY A 76 -2.89 8.28 20.51
C GLY A 76 -1.78 7.68 21.38
N THR A 77 -2.06 6.58 22.08
CA THR A 77 -1.11 6.00 23.05
C THR A 77 -0.76 4.54 22.75
N LEU A 78 0.54 4.22 22.86
CA LEU A 78 1.04 2.85 22.83
C LEU A 78 0.83 2.19 24.20
N ASN A 79 0.18 1.04 24.22
CA ASN A 79 -0.03 0.27 25.44
C ASN A 79 1.32 -0.17 26.03
N SER A 80 1.44 -0.02 27.36
CA SER A 80 2.65 -0.40 28.10
C SER A 80 2.85 -1.92 28.15
N THR A 81 1.74 -2.66 28.21
CA THR A 81 1.72 -4.12 28.17
C THR A 81 1.56 -4.59 26.73
N ALA A 82 2.36 -5.57 26.32
CA ALA A 82 2.18 -6.22 25.02
C ALA A 82 0.92 -7.08 25.02
N PHE A 83 0.21 -7.12 23.90
CA PHE A 83 -0.93 -8.02 23.69
C PHE A 83 -0.49 -9.48 23.81
N LEU A 84 0.63 -9.85 23.17
CA LEU A 84 1.28 -11.15 23.27
C LEU A 84 2.80 -10.97 23.32
N SER A 85 3.49 -11.88 24.00
CA SER A 85 4.95 -12.03 23.92
C SER A 85 5.29 -13.49 23.64
N GLN A 86 6.15 -13.73 22.66
CA GLN A 86 6.51 -15.07 22.18
C GLN A 86 8.03 -15.23 22.13
N THR A 87 8.53 -16.40 22.55
CA THR A 87 9.96 -16.72 22.39
C THR A 87 10.25 -17.07 20.95
N VAL A 88 11.25 -16.43 20.35
CA VAL A 88 11.58 -16.58 18.93
C VAL A 88 13.07 -16.80 18.72
N SER A 89 13.42 -17.49 17.63
CA SER A 89 14.79 -17.47 17.11
C SER A 89 15.14 -16.10 16.53
N THR A 90 16.44 -15.82 16.46
CA THR A 90 16.95 -14.47 16.17
C THR A 90 18.06 -14.42 15.12
N SER A 91 18.30 -15.53 14.40
CA SER A 91 19.29 -15.53 13.33
C SER A 91 18.74 -14.88 12.06
N SER A 92 19.48 -13.96 11.44
CA SER A 92 19.09 -13.27 10.20
C SER A 92 17.66 -12.69 10.25
N GLU A 93 16.72 -13.22 9.45
CA GLU A 93 15.34 -12.72 9.29
C GLU A 93 14.36 -13.26 10.35
N GLN A 94 14.82 -14.22 11.15
CA GLN A 94 14.01 -14.92 12.15
C GLN A 94 13.47 -13.97 13.24
N GLY A 95 12.25 -14.26 13.67
CA GLY A 95 11.51 -13.53 14.71
C GLY A 95 10.03 -13.88 14.71
N LEU A 96 9.22 -12.96 15.25
CA LEU A 96 7.77 -12.93 15.03
C LEU A 96 7.50 -12.13 13.76
N LEU A 97 6.85 -12.73 12.76
CA LEU A 97 6.84 -12.21 11.39
C LEU A 97 5.43 -11.92 10.85
N GLY A 98 4.40 -12.58 11.38
CA GLY A 98 3.04 -12.42 10.90
C GLY A 98 2.00 -12.45 12.01
N LEU A 99 0.93 -11.70 11.81
CA LEU A 99 -0.30 -11.70 12.60
C LEU A 99 -1.49 -11.62 11.65
N ALA A 100 -2.47 -12.50 11.87
CA ALA A 100 -3.79 -12.42 11.23
C ALA A 100 -4.89 -12.69 12.25
N PHE A 101 -5.91 -11.84 12.30
CA PHE A 101 -7.09 -12.07 13.12
C PHE A 101 -8.10 -12.91 12.35
N HIS A 102 -8.78 -13.83 13.02
CA HIS A 102 -9.85 -14.60 12.40
C HIS A 102 -10.98 -13.67 11.94
N PRO A 103 -11.65 -13.91 10.79
CA PRO A 103 -12.77 -13.07 10.34
C PRO A 103 -13.90 -12.95 11.39
N ASN A 104 -14.10 -14.02 12.18
CA ASN A 104 -15.05 -14.10 13.29
C ASN A 104 -14.43 -13.76 14.68
N TYR A 105 -13.38 -12.93 14.72
CA TYR A 105 -12.61 -12.63 15.94
C TYR A 105 -13.48 -12.08 17.08
N ALA A 106 -14.48 -11.24 16.78
CA ALA A 106 -15.36 -10.67 17.80
C ALA A 106 -16.15 -11.74 18.57
N GLN A 107 -16.33 -12.93 17.98
CA GLN A 107 -17.10 -14.04 18.54
C GLN A 107 -16.20 -15.13 19.12
N ASN A 108 -15.12 -15.49 18.43
CA ASN A 108 -14.25 -16.60 18.85
C ASN A 108 -12.95 -16.15 19.55
N GLY A 109 -12.55 -14.89 19.39
CA GLY A 109 -11.32 -14.34 19.94
C GLY A 109 -10.04 -14.90 19.31
N TYR A 110 -10.13 -15.56 18.15
CA TYR A 110 -9.01 -16.29 17.54
C TYR A 110 -8.13 -15.39 16.68
N PHE A 111 -6.82 -15.52 16.86
CA PHE A 111 -5.83 -14.90 16.00
C PHE A 111 -4.65 -15.85 15.81
N TYR A 112 -3.89 -15.64 14.74
CA TYR A 112 -2.84 -16.53 14.27
C TYR A 112 -1.55 -15.76 14.15
N ILE A 113 -0.45 -16.37 14.57
CA ILE A 113 0.88 -15.82 14.41
C ILE A 113 1.75 -16.72 13.52
N ASN A 114 2.67 -16.11 12.79
CA ASN A 114 3.79 -16.78 12.13
C ASN A 114 5.08 -16.34 12.82
N TYR A 115 5.81 -17.28 13.40
CA TYR A 115 7.10 -17.02 14.02
C TYR A 115 8.09 -18.15 13.78
N THR A 116 9.37 -17.84 13.92
CA THR A 116 10.43 -18.86 13.87
C THR A 116 10.76 -19.30 15.30
N ALA A 117 10.52 -20.58 15.61
CA ALA A 117 10.79 -21.17 16.92
C ALA A 117 12.29 -21.30 17.20
N SER A 118 12.67 -21.60 18.45
CA SER A 118 14.08 -21.66 18.88
C SER A 118 14.94 -22.68 18.12
N ASN A 119 14.33 -23.66 17.46
CA ASN A 119 15.01 -24.62 16.59
C ASN A 119 15.17 -24.13 15.14
N GLY A 120 14.60 -22.98 14.79
CA GLY A 120 14.63 -22.37 13.47
C GLY A 120 13.38 -22.60 12.62
N ASP A 121 12.51 -23.54 13.00
CA ASP A 121 11.31 -23.89 12.24
C ASP A 121 10.29 -22.74 12.22
N THR A 122 9.60 -22.57 11.09
CA THR A 122 8.43 -21.69 11.00
C THR A 122 7.25 -22.38 11.66
N ILE A 123 6.59 -21.69 12.59
CA ILE A 123 5.40 -22.16 13.30
C ILE A 123 4.26 -21.19 13.01
N ILE A 124 3.14 -21.76 12.53
CA ILE A 124 1.85 -21.09 12.51
C ILE A 124 1.07 -21.54 13.73
N GLU A 125 0.73 -20.60 14.62
CA GLU A 125 0.10 -20.89 15.90
C GLU A 125 -1.12 -20.02 16.14
N ARG A 126 -2.24 -20.65 16.52
CA ARG A 126 -3.47 -19.97 16.92
C ARG A 126 -3.43 -19.67 18.41
N PHE A 127 -3.88 -18.48 18.77
CA PHE A 127 -4.13 -18.04 20.15
C PHE A 127 -5.54 -17.50 20.30
N THR A 128 -5.96 -17.30 21.55
CA THR A 128 -7.22 -16.68 21.92
C THR A 128 -6.97 -15.39 22.72
N VAL A 129 -7.81 -14.37 22.54
CA VAL A 129 -7.83 -13.20 23.43
C VAL A 129 -8.27 -13.61 24.84
N SER A 130 -7.75 -12.93 25.86
CA SER A 130 -8.20 -13.13 27.24
C SER A 130 -9.52 -12.41 27.51
N SER A 131 -10.02 -12.45 28.75
CA SER A 131 -11.15 -11.61 29.15
C SER A 131 -10.82 -10.10 29.14
N ASN A 132 -9.53 -9.74 29.18
CA ASN A 132 -9.07 -8.40 28.86
C ASN A 132 -8.82 -8.32 27.34
N PRO A 133 -9.55 -7.48 26.59
CA PRO A 133 -9.39 -7.38 25.14
C PRO A 133 -7.99 -6.91 24.71
N ASP A 134 -7.25 -6.24 25.59
CA ASP A 134 -5.88 -5.75 25.33
C ASP A 134 -4.79 -6.78 25.64
N VAL A 135 -5.15 -8.01 26.03
CA VAL A 135 -4.20 -9.06 26.41
C VAL A 135 -4.63 -10.41 25.83
N ALA A 136 -3.72 -11.09 25.15
CA ALA A 136 -3.91 -12.47 24.70
C ALA A 136 -3.81 -13.46 25.87
N ASN A 137 -4.55 -14.57 25.79
CA ASN A 137 -4.32 -15.71 26.63
C ASN A 137 -3.08 -16.48 26.14
N SER A 138 -1.90 -16.16 26.68
CA SER A 138 -0.63 -16.78 26.28
C SER A 138 -0.56 -18.30 26.49
N GLY A 139 -1.41 -18.87 27.34
CA GLY A 139 -1.51 -20.32 27.55
C GLY A 139 -2.38 -21.05 26.53
N SER A 140 -2.99 -20.34 25.58
CA SER A 140 -3.95 -20.91 24.60
C SER A 140 -3.35 -21.35 23.27
N GLY A 141 -2.02 -21.28 23.14
CA GLY A 141 -1.30 -21.63 21.91
C GLY A 141 -1.70 -23.01 21.38
N TYR A 142 -2.08 -23.04 20.10
CA TYR A 142 -2.44 -24.26 19.37
C TYR A 142 -1.76 -24.25 18.01
N THR A 143 -0.75 -25.12 17.85
CA THR A 143 0.02 -25.21 16.60
C THR A 143 -0.87 -25.68 15.45
N ILE A 144 -0.97 -24.84 14.42
CA ILE A 144 -1.67 -25.12 13.17
C ILE A 144 -0.73 -25.83 12.20
N MET A 145 0.47 -25.30 12.03
CA MET A 145 1.44 -25.82 11.06
C MET A 145 2.87 -25.62 11.57
N SER A 146 3.75 -26.58 11.29
CA SER A 146 5.19 -26.51 11.54
C SER A 146 5.92 -26.83 10.25
N ILE A 147 6.83 -25.94 9.83
CA ILE A 147 7.59 -26.06 8.58
C ILE A 147 9.07 -25.99 8.93
N THR A 148 9.81 -27.05 8.57
CA THR A 148 11.25 -27.08 8.77
C THR A 148 11.95 -26.08 7.85
N GLN A 149 12.79 -25.23 8.44
CA GLN A 149 13.59 -24.25 7.72
C GLN A 149 15.05 -24.72 7.67
N PRO A 150 15.63 -25.00 6.49
CA PRO A 150 17.01 -25.47 6.42
C PRO A 150 18.05 -24.34 6.57
N TYR A 151 17.64 -23.08 6.41
CA TYR A 151 18.47 -21.90 6.65
C TYR A 151 17.72 -20.84 7.46
N SER A 152 18.45 -19.87 8.01
CA SER A 152 17.87 -18.80 8.84
C SER A 152 17.33 -17.60 8.07
N ASN A 153 17.35 -17.64 6.74
CA ASN A 153 16.85 -16.59 5.86
C ASN A 153 15.82 -17.16 4.89
N HIS A 154 15.08 -16.27 4.25
CA HIS A 154 13.91 -16.54 3.40
C HIS A 154 12.84 -17.33 4.14
N ASN A 155 12.45 -16.82 5.31
CA ASN A 155 11.41 -17.45 6.12
C ASN A 155 9.99 -17.06 5.67
N GLY A 156 9.84 -16.11 4.74
CA GLY A 156 8.57 -15.46 4.45
C GLY A 156 8.04 -14.80 5.71
N GLY A 157 6.77 -15.05 6.03
CA GLY A 157 6.23 -14.72 7.35
C GLY A 157 4.84 -14.11 7.34
N TRP A 158 4.33 -13.72 6.16
CA TRP A 158 3.01 -13.10 6.06
C TRP A 158 1.88 -14.10 6.29
N LEU A 159 0.81 -13.61 6.93
CA LEU A 159 -0.46 -14.29 7.12
C LEU A 159 -1.58 -13.33 6.76
N GLY A 160 -2.63 -13.82 6.11
CA GLY A 160 -3.84 -13.05 5.85
C GLY A 160 -5.04 -13.95 5.61
N PHE A 161 -6.22 -13.51 6.03
CA PHE A 161 -7.46 -14.15 5.63
C PHE A 161 -7.97 -13.50 4.36
N SER A 162 -8.33 -14.30 3.36
CA SER A 162 -8.95 -13.74 2.17
C SER A 162 -10.32 -13.15 2.53
N PRO A 163 -10.62 -11.92 2.10
CA PRO A 163 -11.91 -11.28 2.34
C PRO A 163 -13.06 -11.97 1.59
N THR A 164 -12.75 -12.79 0.57
CA THR A 164 -13.76 -13.41 -0.31
C THR A 164 -14.02 -14.87 0.01
N ASP A 165 -13.02 -15.65 0.42
CA ASP A 165 -13.20 -17.06 0.76
C ASP A 165 -13.07 -17.37 2.26
N GLY A 166 -12.51 -16.45 3.06
CA GLY A 166 -12.37 -16.60 4.51
C GLY A 166 -11.32 -17.63 4.95
N TYR A 167 -10.50 -18.16 4.05
CA TYR A 167 -9.42 -19.09 4.37
C TYR A 167 -8.13 -18.36 4.76
N LEU A 168 -7.26 -19.05 5.51
CA LEU A 168 -5.97 -18.52 5.92
C LEU A 168 -4.93 -18.78 4.82
N TYR A 169 -4.33 -17.70 4.33
CA TYR A 169 -3.21 -17.72 3.40
C TYR A 169 -1.89 -17.53 4.15
N ILE A 170 -0.86 -18.27 3.75
CA ILE A 170 0.44 -18.33 4.43
C ILE A 170 1.54 -18.19 3.38
N GLY A 171 2.28 -17.09 3.43
CA GLY A 171 3.44 -16.85 2.58
C GLY A 171 4.69 -17.51 3.17
N THR A 172 5.27 -18.48 2.45
CA THR A 172 6.49 -19.17 2.86
C THR A 172 7.61 -18.91 1.87
N GLY A 173 8.74 -18.42 2.36
CA GLY A 173 9.95 -18.34 1.55
C GLY A 173 10.47 -19.72 1.19
N ASP A 174 11.37 -19.79 0.21
CA ASP A 174 12.03 -21.01 -0.25
C ASP A 174 12.84 -21.67 0.86
N GLY A 175 13.06 -20.97 1.98
CA GLY A 175 13.77 -21.41 3.18
C GLY A 175 15.28 -21.23 3.11
N GLY A 176 15.76 -20.41 2.18
CA GLY A 176 17.06 -19.74 2.26
C GLY A 176 18.20 -20.38 1.48
N SER A 177 19.37 -19.77 1.68
CA SER A 177 20.52 -19.79 0.77
C SER A 177 20.23 -19.19 -0.61
N GLY A 178 21.29 -18.82 -1.33
CA GLY A 178 21.17 -18.26 -2.67
C GLY A 178 20.75 -19.31 -3.70
N GLY A 179 19.80 -18.95 -4.57
CA GLY A 179 19.41 -19.77 -5.73
C GLY A 179 18.65 -21.05 -5.42
N ASP A 180 18.01 -21.12 -4.24
CA ASP A 180 17.23 -22.27 -3.76
C ASP A 180 17.89 -23.63 -4.07
N PRO A 181 18.98 -24.01 -3.38
CA PRO A 181 19.76 -25.20 -3.74
C PRO A 181 18.95 -26.50 -3.73
N GLY A 182 17.89 -26.55 -2.91
CA GLY A 182 16.99 -27.69 -2.79
C GLY A 182 15.88 -27.77 -3.83
N ASN A 183 15.75 -26.79 -4.73
CA ASN A 183 14.64 -26.69 -5.69
C ASN A 183 13.26 -26.68 -5.00
N ARG A 184 13.20 -26.18 -3.77
CA ARG A 184 12.01 -26.24 -2.91
C ARG A 184 10.89 -25.39 -3.45
N ALA A 185 11.18 -24.24 -4.06
CA ALA A 185 10.15 -23.37 -4.62
C ALA A 185 9.40 -24.04 -5.79
N GLN A 186 10.11 -24.82 -6.60
CA GLN A 186 9.54 -25.58 -7.73
C GLN A 186 9.03 -26.98 -7.34
N ASP A 187 9.57 -27.57 -6.27
CA ASP A 187 9.07 -28.84 -5.75
C ASP A 187 7.71 -28.63 -5.06
N ILE A 188 6.71 -29.34 -5.56
CA ILE A 188 5.32 -29.29 -5.07
C ILE A 188 4.93 -30.53 -4.27
N THR A 189 5.84 -31.49 -4.04
CA THR A 189 5.51 -32.78 -3.39
C THR A 189 6.24 -32.94 -2.06
N ASN A 190 5.48 -32.97 -0.95
CA ASN A 190 5.98 -32.91 0.42
C ASN A 190 6.86 -31.68 0.67
N GLN A 191 6.44 -30.53 0.14
CA GLN A 191 7.22 -29.31 0.14
C GLN A 191 6.33 -28.07 0.32
N LYS A 192 6.53 -27.40 1.45
CA LYS A 192 5.76 -26.21 1.87
C LYS A 192 6.55 -24.91 1.77
N LEU A 193 7.81 -24.93 1.31
CA LEU A 193 8.65 -23.75 1.15
C LEU A 193 8.58 -23.19 -0.28
N GLY A 194 8.66 -21.87 -0.41
CA GLY A 194 8.53 -21.13 -1.67
C GLY A 194 7.12 -21.22 -2.25
N LYS A 195 6.12 -21.06 -1.37
CA LYS A 195 4.69 -21.25 -1.65
C LYS A 195 3.85 -20.09 -1.10
N MET A 196 2.71 -19.87 -1.73
CA MET A 196 1.53 -19.36 -1.04
C MET A 196 0.67 -20.58 -0.68
N LEU A 197 0.46 -20.83 0.61
CA LEU A 197 -0.42 -21.91 1.09
C LEU A 197 -1.81 -21.35 1.41
N ARG A 198 -2.86 -22.16 1.29
CA ARG A 198 -4.25 -21.82 1.63
C ARG A 198 -4.89 -22.97 2.39
N ILE A 199 -5.35 -22.70 3.63
CA ILE A 199 -5.92 -23.72 4.52
C ILE A 199 -7.23 -23.26 5.18
N ASP A 200 -8.08 -24.22 5.53
CA ASP A 200 -9.31 -23.99 6.28
C ASP A 200 -9.07 -24.24 7.77
N VAL A 201 -8.98 -23.18 8.56
CA VAL A 201 -8.74 -23.26 10.02
C VAL A 201 -10.00 -23.54 10.84
N ASP A 202 -11.18 -23.49 10.22
CA ASP A 202 -12.48 -23.78 10.85
C ASP A 202 -12.92 -25.24 10.64
N ALA A 203 -12.24 -25.96 9.74
CA ALA A 203 -12.43 -27.39 9.51
C ALA A 203 -11.23 -28.23 9.98
N GLY A 204 -11.46 -29.51 10.25
CA GLY A 204 -10.40 -30.47 10.54
C GLY A 204 -9.70 -30.28 11.90
N SER A 205 -8.55 -30.95 12.07
CA SER A 205 -7.71 -30.87 13.26
C SER A 205 -6.28 -31.28 12.87
N PRO A 206 -5.32 -30.34 12.73
CA PRO A 206 -5.40 -28.93 13.15
C PRO A 206 -6.07 -27.96 12.16
N TYR A 207 -6.26 -28.35 10.90
CA TYR A 207 -6.95 -27.60 9.86
C TYR A 207 -7.52 -28.56 8.80
N GLY A 208 -8.33 -28.04 7.88
CA GLY A 208 -8.85 -28.70 6.70
C GLY A 208 -8.25 -28.14 5.42
N ILE A 209 -8.46 -28.84 4.33
CA ILE A 209 -8.06 -28.43 2.99
C ILE A 209 -9.30 -27.92 2.25
N PRO A 210 -9.31 -26.67 1.76
CA PRO A 210 -10.35 -26.20 0.86
C PRO A 210 -10.45 -27.11 -0.38
N ALA A 211 -11.65 -27.60 -0.68
CA ALA A 211 -11.84 -28.60 -1.74
C ALA A 211 -11.52 -28.08 -3.16
N ASP A 212 -11.47 -26.76 -3.31
CA ASP A 212 -11.12 -26.02 -4.53
C ASP A 212 -9.63 -25.63 -4.59
N ASN A 213 -8.79 -26.07 -3.63
CA ASN A 213 -7.34 -25.90 -3.77
C ASN A 213 -6.83 -26.62 -5.04
N PRO A 214 -5.89 -26.02 -5.78
CA PRO A 214 -5.51 -26.43 -7.13
C PRO A 214 -4.86 -27.82 -7.21
N PHE A 215 -4.27 -28.29 -6.10
CA PHE A 215 -3.56 -29.57 -6.04
C PHE A 215 -4.38 -30.71 -5.42
N VAL A 216 -5.62 -30.45 -5.00
CA VAL A 216 -6.49 -31.48 -4.39
C VAL A 216 -6.75 -32.62 -5.36
N GLY A 217 -6.32 -33.83 -4.95
CA GLY A 217 -6.54 -35.06 -5.72
C GLY A 217 -5.68 -35.19 -6.98
N VAL A 218 -4.67 -34.33 -7.15
CA VAL A 218 -3.67 -34.40 -8.22
C VAL A 218 -2.25 -34.41 -7.64
N THR A 219 -1.22 -34.37 -8.48
CA THR A 219 0.17 -34.31 -7.99
C THR A 219 0.46 -32.92 -7.43
N GLY A 220 0.75 -32.87 -6.13
CA GLY A 220 1.11 -31.66 -5.39
C GLY A 220 0.62 -31.78 -3.95
N ASP A 221 1.16 -30.97 -3.05
CA ASP A 221 0.64 -30.84 -1.69
C ASP A 221 -0.67 -30.05 -1.71
N ASP A 222 -1.69 -30.62 -1.09
CA ASP A 222 -3.06 -30.10 -1.05
C ASP A 222 -3.17 -28.68 -0.46
N GLU A 223 -2.21 -28.25 0.37
CA GLU A 223 -2.17 -26.91 0.95
C GLU A 223 -1.72 -25.81 -0.05
N ILE A 224 -1.10 -26.17 -1.17
CA ILE A 224 -0.50 -25.19 -2.09
C ILE A 224 -1.62 -24.43 -2.84
N TRP A 225 -1.58 -23.10 -2.76
CA TRP A 225 -2.36 -22.21 -3.61
C TRP A 225 -1.55 -21.73 -4.81
N ALA A 226 -0.31 -21.29 -4.59
CA ALA A 226 0.64 -20.93 -5.64
C ALA A 226 2.06 -21.33 -5.24
N TYR A 227 2.95 -21.47 -6.21
CA TYR A 227 4.33 -21.92 -5.98
C TYR A 227 5.33 -21.15 -6.85
N GLY A 228 6.61 -21.44 -6.69
CA GLY A 228 7.67 -20.72 -7.38
C GLY A 228 7.92 -19.32 -6.81
N MET A 229 7.75 -19.16 -5.49
CA MET A 229 8.05 -17.92 -4.76
C MET A 229 9.42 -18.01 -4.07
N ARG A 230 10.11 -16.88 -3.90
CA ARG A 230 11.43 -16.84 -3.25
C ARG A 230 11.34 -16.54 -1.76
N ASN A 231 10.79 -15.39 -1.41
CA ASN A 231 10.62 -14.89 -0.05
C ASN A 231 9.47 -13.87 -0.01
N PRO A 232 8.20 -14.33 -0.10
CA PRO A 232 7.04 -13.46 0.01
C PRO A 232 7.03 -12.80 1.40
N TRP A 233 7.40 -11.52 1.46
CA TRP A 233 7.69 -10.81 2.71
C TRP A 233 6.45 -10.15 3.30
N ARG A 234 5.92 -9.09 2.67
CA ARG A 234 4.57 -8.56 2.94
C ARG A 234 3.68 -8.78 1.73
N CYS A 235 2.45 -9.16 2.04
CA CYS A 235 1.39 -9.30 1.06
C CYS A 235 0.18 -8.49 1.55
N ASP A 236 -0.77 -8.28 0.67
CA ASP A 236 -2.02 -7.64 1.01
C ASP A 236 -3.16 -8.19 0.16
N PHE A 237 -4.31 -8.40 0.79
CA PHE A 237 -5.53 -8.67 0.04
C PHE A 237 -6.21 -7.34 -0.25
N ASP A 238 -6.69 -7.17 -1.47
CA ASP A 238 -7.63 -6.11 -1.75
C ASP A 238 -8.99 -6.46 -1.12
N ASP A 239 -9.38 -5.75 -0.06
CA ASP A 239 -10.66 -5.96 0.61
C ASP A 239 -11.88 -5.79 -0.31
N GLU A 240 -11.74 -5.06 -1.42
CA GLU A 240 -12.84 -4.86 -2.37
C GLU A 240 -12.88 -5.95 -3.45
N THR A 241 -11.72 -6.35 -4.00
CA THR A 241 -11.67 -7.28 -5.16
C THR A 241 -11.33 -8.72 -4.77
N GLY A 242 -10.69 -8.92 -3.63
CA GLY A 242 -10.12 -10.18 -3.16
C GLY A 242 -8.80 -10.56 -3.84
N ASP A 243 -8.20 -9.66 -4.63
CA ASP A 243 -6.92 -9.92 -5.29
C ASP A 243 -5.78 -9.91 -4.27
N LEU A 244 -4.76 -10.74 -4.48
CA LEU A 244 -3.61 -10.86 -3.60
C LEU A 244 -2.37 -10.23 -4.23
N TRP A 245 -1.78 -9.28 -3.51
CA TRP A 245 -0.56 -8.57 -3.89
C TRP A 245 0.59 -9.04 -3.02
N VAL A 246 1.71 -9.44 -3.62
CA VAL A 246 2.82 -10.10 -2.92
C VAL A 246 4.11 -9.37 -3.26
N GLY A 247 4.78 -8.80 -2.26
CA GLY A 247 6.19 -8.42 -2.39
C GLY A 247 7.07 -9.64 -2.20
N ASP A 248 7.68 -10.13 -3.28
CA ASP A 248 8.58 -11.29 -3.26
C ASP A 248 10.03 -10.82 -3.40
N VAL A 249 10.85 -11.06 -2.38
CA VAL A 249 12.22 -10.52 -2.33
C VAL A 249 13.11 -11.23 -3.33
N GLY A 250 13.79 -10.44 -4.15
CA GLY A 250 14.75 -10.82 -5.18
C GLY A 250 16.04 -11.47 -4.68
N GLN A 251 16.81 -12.08 -5.59
CA GLN A 251 18.06 -12.75 -5.28
C GLN A 251 19.27 -11.82 -5.32
N ASN A 252 19.63 -11.34 -6.50
CA ASN A 252 20.84 -10.56 -6.75
C ASN A 252 20.63 -9.38 -7.71
N ALA A 253 19.56 -9.40 -8.51
CA ALA A 253 19.40 -8.52 -9.66
C ALA A 253 18.01 -7.88 -9.77
N TRP A 254 16.94 -8.56 -9.37
CA TRP A 254 15.57 -8.10 -9.59
C TRP A 254 14.69 -8.34 -8.38
N GLU A 255 13.96 -7.31 -7.98
CA GLU A 255 12.90 -7.34 -7.00
C GLU A 255 11.53 -7.34 -7.68
N GLU A 256 10.50 -7.96 -7.08
CA GLU A 256 9.23 -8.16 -7.77
C GLU A 256 7.97 -7.96 -6.91
N ILE A 257 6.90 -7.48 -7.57
CA ILE A 257 5.53 -7.50 -7.05
C ILE A 257 4.74 -8.50 -7.89
N THR A 258 4.32 -9.58 -7.24
CA THR A 258 3.44 -10.61 -7.80
C THR A 258 1.98 -10.24 -7.51
N TYR A 259 1.12 -10.36 -8.52
CA TYR A 259 -0.31 -10.15 -8.42
C TYR A 259 -1.02 -11.47 -8.74
N ILE A 260 -1.83 -11.96 -7.81
CA ILE A 260 -2.61 -13.18 -7.95
C ILE A 260 -4.09 -12.75 -7.95
N PRO A 261 -4.78 -12.79 -9.11
CA PRO A 261 -6.18 -12.41 -9.18
C PRO A 261 -7.04 -13.29 -8.29
N ASN A 262 -8.11 -12.74 -7.73
CA ASN A 262 -9.05 -13.46 -6.90
C ASN A 262 -9.52 -14.77 -7.57
N GLY A 263 -9.45 -15.87 -6.84
CA GLY A 263 -9.83 -17.21 -7.31
C GLY A 263 -8.85 -17.85 -8.31
N SER A 264 -7.71 -17.23 -8.61
CA SER A 264 -6.65 -17.81 -9.45
C SER A 264 -5.62 -18.53 -8.59
N GLY A 265 -5.62 -19.86 -8.66
CA GLY A 265 -4.68 -20.73 -7.96
C GLY A 265 -4.02 -21.74 -8.90
N GLY A 266 -2.89 -22.28 -8.48
CA GLY A 266 -2.07 -23.27 -9.20
C GLY A 266 -0.93 -22.65 -9.99
N GLU A 267 -0.74 -21.33 -9.87
CA GLU A 267 0.26 -20.58 -10.63
C GLU A 267 1.69 -20.87 -10.15
N ASN A 268 2.61 -20.95 -11.12
CA ASN A 268 4.04 -21.03 -10.90
C ASN A 268 4.67 -19.65 -11.15
N HIS A 269 5.14 -18.97 -10.10
CA HIS A 269 5.77 -17.66 -10.20
C HIS A 269 7.25 -17.69 -10.58
N GLY A 270 7.77 -18.88 -10.89
CA GLY A 270 9.00 -19.05 -11.65
C GLY A 270 10.28 -19.12 -10.83
N TRP A 271 10.33 -18.69 -9.57
CA TRP A 271 11.52 -18.91 -8.72
C TRP A 271 11.72 -20.41 -8.48
N ARG A 272 12.90 -21.01 -8.65
CA ARG A 272 14.26 -20.44 -8.87
C ARG A 272 14.71 -20.28 -10.31
N CYS A 273 13.83 -20.61 -11.25
CA CYS A 273 14.15 -20.61 -12.67
C CYS A 273 14.34 -19.18 -13.19
N TYR A 274 13.52 -18.27 -12.69
CA TYR A 274 13.53 -16.85 -13.02
C TYR A 274 13.60 -15.99 -11.76
N GLU A 275 14.19 -14.82 -11.90
CA GLU A 275 14.24 -13.76 -10.91
C GLU A 275 13.62 -12.53 -11.58
N GLY A 276 12.42 -12.12 -11.17
CA GLY A 276 11.55 -11.34 -12.02
C GLY A 276 11.23 -12.11 -13.33
N ASN A 277 11.33 -11.41 -14.44
CA ASN A 277 11.17 -11.96 -15.79
C ASN A 277 12.46 -12.56 -16.37
N ASN A 278 13.55 -12.52 -15.61
CA ASN A 278 14.89 -12.75 -16.10
C ASN A 278 15.35 -14.16 -15.74
N SER A 279 15.95 -14.86 -16.70
CA SER A 279 16.48 -16.21 -16.44
C SER A 279 17.57 -16.19 -15.37
N TYR A 280 17.43 -17.05 -14.37
CA TYR A 280 18.40 -17.20 -13.28
C TYR A 280 19.05 -18.60 -13.30
N SER A 281 18.28 -19.64 -12.94
CA SER A 281 18.75 -21.03 -12.87
C SER A 281 17.75 -21.97 -13.53
N THR A 282 17.73 -21.95 -14.86
CA THR A 282 16.72 -22.66 -15.69
C THR A 282 17.00 -24.16 -15.85
N GLY A 283 18.08 -24.68 -15.26
CA GLY A 283 18.42 -26.10 -15.32
C GLY A 283 17.39 -26.96 -14.59
N GLY A 284 16.66 -27.79 -15.34
CA GLY A 284 15.60 -28.66 -14.78
C GLY A 284 14.27 -27.95 -14.53
N CYS A 285 14.08 -26.77 -15.12
CA CYS A 285 12.84 -26.02 -15.08
C CYS A 285 11.97 -26.31 -16.29
N ASP A 286 10.65 -26.18 -16.10
CA ASP A 286 9.70 -26.17 -17.21
C ASP A 286 9.87 -24.93 -18.08
N ASP A 287 9.26 -24.96 -19.28
CA ASP A 287 9.28 -23.83 -20.20
C ASP A 287 8.66 -22.58 -19.57
N SER A 288 9.22 -21.39 -19.83
CA SER A 288 8.73 -20.12 -19.27
C SER A 288 7.25 -19.82 -19.57
N ASN A 289 6.70 -20.40 -20.63
CA ASN A 289 5.28 -20.23 -20.99
C ASN A 289 4.32 -20.94 -20.03
N THR A 290 4.83 -21.76 -19.10
CA THR A 290 4.07 -22.41 -18.03
C THR A 290 4.01 -21.57 -16.76
N MET A 291 4.74 -20.46 -16.71
CA MET A 291 4.92 -19.63 -15.52
C MET A 291 4.11 -18.33 -15.64
N VAL A 292 3.77 -17.76 -14.48
CA VAL A 292 3.12 -16.46 -14.33
C VAL A 292 4.11 -15.49 -13.73
N PHE A 293 4.59 -14.60 -14.57
CA PHE A 293 5.57 -13.59 -14.22
C PHE A 293 4.99 -12.45 -13.40
N PRO A 294 5.81 -11.74 -12.60
CA PRO A 294 5.34 -10.66 -11.75
C PRO A 294 4.71 -9.50 -12.53
N LEU A 295 3.79 -8.81 -11.87
CA LEU A 295 3.11 -7.63 -12.41
C LEU A 295 4.08 -6.45 -12.53
N TRP A 296 5.02 -6.34 -11.58
CA TRP A 296 6.05 -5.30 -11.56
C TRP A 296 7.40 -5.87 -11.14
N GLU A 297 8.48 -5.42 -11.76
CA GLU A 297 9.86 -5.74 -11.37
C GLU A 297 10.75 -4.50 -11.40
N TYR A 298 11.79 -4.46 -10.56
CA TYR A 298 12.81 -3.42 -10.65
C TYR A 298 14.21 -3.95 -10.36
N SER A 299 15.20 -3.39 -11.05
CA SER A 299 16.60 -3.78 -10.93
C SER A 299 17.20 -3.36 -9.59
N HIS A 300 18.20 -4.12 -9.11
CA HIS A 300 18.98 -3.77 -7.93
C HIS A 300 19.82 -2.48 -8.07
N SER A 301 19.81 -1.85 -9.25
CA SER A 301 20.29 -0.47 -9.41
C SER A 301 19.36 0.57 -8.79
N TYR A 302 18.10 0.23 -8.53
CA TYR A 302 17.08 1.12 -7.98
C TYR A 302 16.71 0.85 -6.52
N GLY A 303 16.79 -0.42 -6.09
CA GLY A 303 16.53 -0.91 -4.72
C GLY A 303 17.34 -2.20 -4.47
N CYS A 304 17.10 -2.95 -3.39
CA CYS A 304 17.79 -4.23 -3.16
C CYS A 304 17.05 -5.25 -2.29
N SER A 305 15.83 -4.91 -1.87
CA SER A 305 14.94 -5.79 -1.14
C SER A 305 13.56 -5.15 -1.10
N VAL A 306 12.65 -5.62 -1.95
CA VAL A 306 11.26 -5.16 -1.92
C VAL A 306 10.62 -5.59 -0.62
N THR A 307 9.96 -4.67 0.06
CA THR A 307 9.22 -4.98 1.28
C THR A 307 7.82 -5.49 0.94
N GLY A 308 7.34 -5.26 -0.28
CA GLY A 308 5.92 -5.32 -0.61
C GLY A 308 5.22 -4.05 -0.16
N GLY A 309 3.92 -4.15 0.03
CA GLY A 309 3.05 -2.98 0.12
C GLY A 309 1.65 -3.25 0.66
N CYS A 310 0.81 -2.22 0.61
CA CYS A 310 -0.61 -2.27 0.94
C CYS A 310 -1.42 -1.50 -0.11
N ILE A 311 -2.67 -1.92 -0.33
CA ILE A 311 -3.63 -1.24 -1.18
C ILE A 311 -4.42 -0.25 -0.34
N TYR A 312 -4.49 1.01 -0.77
CA TYR A 312 -5.26 2.00 -0.05
C TYR A 312 -6.75 1.83 -0.30
N ARG A 313 -7.49 1.50 0.77
CA ARG A 313 -8.95 1.46 0.81
C ARG A 313 -9.56 2.47 1.81
N GLY A 314 -8.74 3.41 2.27
CA GLY A 314 -9.09 4.44 3.24
C GLY A 314 -10.11 5.47 2.75
N SER A 315 -10.91 5.99 3.66
CA SER A 315 -11.91 7.03 3.36
C SER A 315 -11.38 8.45 3.52
N ALA A 316 -10.26 8.64 4.23
CA ALA A 316 -9.70 9.96 4.49
C ALA A 316 -9.10 10.62 3.23
N ILE A 317 -8.65 9.82 2.25
CA ILE A 317 -8.04 10.29 1.02
C ILE A 317 -8.70 9.59 -0.19
N PRO A 318 -9.95 9.93 -0.54
CA PRO A 318 -10.74 9.18 -1.55
C PRO A 318 -10.07 9.02 -2.92
N GLY A 319 -9.19 9.96 -3.32
CA GLY A 319 -8.45 9.89 -4.58
C GLY A 319 -7.47 8.71 -4.67
N LEU A 320 -7.08 8.12 -3.53
CA LEU A 320 -6.14 7.01 -3.46
C LEU A 320 -6.81 5.62 -3.49
N GLN A 321 -8.13 5.53 -3.60
CA GLN A 321 -8.82 4.24 -3.68
C GLN A 321 -8.22 3.34 -4.77
N GLY A 322 -7.81 2.13 -4.38
CA GLY A 322 -7.19 1.13 -5.25
C GLY A 322 -5.72 1.42 -5.60
N THR A 323 -5.08 2.40 -4.96
CA THR A 323 -3.64 2.66 -5.12
C THR A 323 -2.83 1.67 -4.29
N TYR A 324 -1.96 0.90 -4.94
CA TYR A 324 -0.99 0.05 -4.26
C TYR A 324 0.27 0.85 -3.92
N PHE A 325 0.58 0.96 -2.63
CA PHE A 325 1.81 1.57 -2.12
C PHE A 325 2.80 0.50 -1.73
N PHE A 326 4.06 0.64 -2.12
CA PHE A 326 5.11 -0.32 -1.80
C PHE A 326 6.45 0.38 -1.62
N GLY A 327 7.41 -0.34 -1.03
CA GLY A 327 8.71 0.25 -0.73
C GLY A 327 9.84 -0.76 -0.73
N ASP A 328 11.05 -0.21 -0.64
CA ASP A 328 12.30 -0.98 -0.64
C ASP A 328 13.05 -0.78 0.69
N TYR A 329 13.40 -1.89 1.32
CA TYR A 329 14.07 -1.94 2.61
C TYR A 329 15.45 -1.26 2.57
N CYS A 330 16.21 -1.41 1.49
CA CYS A 330 17.59 -0.94 1.42
C CYS A 330 17.71 0.56 1.15
N THR A 331 16.85 1.06 0.26
CA THR A 331 16.95 2.42 -0.29
C THR A 331 15.95 3.39 0.33
N ASN A 332 14.99 2.89 1.13
CA ASN A 332 13.89 3.65 1.72
C ASN A 332 12.99 4.31 0.68
N LYS A 333 13.05 3.85 -0.57
CA LYS A 333 12.20 4.38 -1.63
C LYS A 333 10.77 3.91 -1.42
N LEU A 334 9.85 4.81 -1.73
CA LEU A 334 8.42 4.61 -1.64
C LEU A 334 7.82 4.90 -3.02
N TRP A 335 7.00 3.97 -3.50
CA TRP A 335 6.32 4.11 -4.78
C TRP A 335 4.84 3.82 -4.62
N SER A 336 4.08 4.25 -5.60
CA SER A 336 2.69 3.86 -5.74
C SER A 336 2.33 3.66 -7.20
N PHE A 337 1.34 2.81 -7.47
CA PHE A 337 0.66 2.79 -8.75
C PHE A 337 -0.77 2.25 -8.59
N LYS A 338 -1.58 2.35 -9.66
CA LYS A 338 -2.88 1.69 -9.79
C LYS A 338 -2.82 0.64 -10.90
N TYR A 339 -3.72 -0.35 -10.81
CA TYR A 339 -3.85 -1.41 -11.81
C TYR A 339 -5.33 -1.63 -12.12
N ASP A 340 -5.69 -1.69 -13.40
CA ASP A 340 -7.08 -1.85 -13.87
C ASP A 340 -7.43 -3.28 -14.30
N GLY A 341 -6.54 -4.24 -14.04
CA GLY A 341 -6.65 -5.62 -14.53
C GLY A 341 -6.02 -5.83 -15.92
N ASN A 342 -5.49 -4.78 -16.55
CA ASN A 342 -4.83 -4.86 -17.85
C ASN A 342 -3.49 -4.11 -17.89
N GLU A 343 -3.42 -2.90 -17.34
CA GLU A 343 -2.19 -2.09 -17.30
C GLU A 343 -2.02 -1.34 -15.98
N ILE A 344 -0.75 -1.09 -15.65
CA ILE A 344 -0.36 -0.22 -14.55
C ILE A 344 -0.46 1.22 -15.03
N TYR A 345 -1.04 2.08 -14.20
CA TYR A 345 -1.14 3.51 -14.45
C TYR A 345 -0.92 4.31 -13.16
N ASP A 346 -0.74 5.63 -13.28
CA ASP A 346 -0.47 6.53 -12.16
C ASP A 346 0.70 6.07 -11.27
N TYR A 347 1.78 5.59 -11.92
CA TYR A 347 3.02 5.27 -11.22
C TYR A 347 3.71 6.54 -10.73
N GLN A 348 4.09 6.55 -9.46
CA GLN A 348 4.72 7.70 -8.79
C GLN A 348 5.88 7.24 -7.91
N ASP A 349 7.00 7.97 -7.99
CA ASP A 349 8.02 7.95 -6.92
C ASP A 349 7.58 8.91 -5.81
N ARG A 350 7.08 8.32 -4.72
CA ARG A 350 6.49 9.01 -3.59
C ARG A 350 7.54 9.35 -2.52
N THR A 351 8.82 9.01 -2.72
CA THR A 351 9.85 9.09 -1.67
C THR A 351 10.01 10.50 -1.10
N SER A 352 9.99 11.53 -1.95
CA SER A 352 10.11 12.92 -1.49
C SER A 352 8.82 13.48 -0.90
N GLU A 353 7.67 13.05 -1.44
CA GLU A 353 6.35 13.47 -0.97
C GLU A 353 6.03 12.87 0.40
N LEU A 354 6.32 11.58 0.59
CA LEU A 354 6.11 10.84 1.84
C LEU A 354 7.30 10.93 2.79
N ALA A 355 8.11 11.98 2.70
CA ALA A 355 9.17 12.21 3.68
C ALA A 355 8.57 12.32 5.09
N ALA A 356 9.30 11.83 6.09
CA ALA A 356 8.87 11.87 7.48
C ALA A 356 8.69 13.32 7.97
N ASP A 357 7.53 13.63 8.55
CA ASP A 357 7.30 14.90 9.25
C ASP A 357 8.22 15.08 10.47
N ALA A 358 8.61 13.97 11.10
CA ALA A 358 9.58 13.91 12.18
C ALA A 358 10.31 12.57 12.20
N GLY A 359 11.60 12.58 12.55
CA GLY A 359 12.42 11.36 12.48
C GLY A 359 12.84 11.07 11.03
N SER A 360 12.91 9.80 10.66
CA SER A 360 13.22 9.39 9.30
C SER A 360 12.59 8.04 9.00
N ILE A 361 11.89 7.90 7.87
CA ILE A 361 11.52 6.58 7.35
C ILE A 361 12.78 5.92 6.79
N GLY A 362 13.32 4.97 7.56
CA GLY A 362 14.44 4.14 7.16
C GLY A 362 14.03 2.67 7.17
N SER A 363 14.81 1.81 6.50
CA SER A 363 14.70 0.34 6.59
C SER A 363 13.25 -0.15 6.58
N ILE A 364 12.49 0.26 5.55
CA ILE A 364 11.04 0.01 5.46
C ILE A 364 10.82 -1.49 5.59
N SER A 365 10.32 -1.94 6.74
CA SER A 365 10.31 -3.36 7.12
C SER A 365 8.94 -3.99 7.01
N GLY A 366 7.90 -3.18 6.83
CA GLY A 366 6.56 -3.66 6.67
C GLY A 366 5.55 -2.55 6.49
N TRP A 367 4.31 -2.97 6.34
CA TRP A 367 3.15 -2.13 6.07
C TRP A 367 1.97 -2.61 6.90
N GLY A 368 0.86 -1.88 6.81
CA GLY A 368 -0.42 -2.33 7.32
C GLY A 368 -1.47 -1.25 7.29
N GLU A 369 -2.65 -1.59 7.76
CA GLU A 369 -3.81 -0.70 7.76
C GLU A 369 -4.62 -0.77 9.06
N ASP A 370 -5.34 0.32 9.35
CA ASP A 370 -6.39 0.35 10.36
C ASP A 370 -7.75 -0.10 9.79
N ALA A 371 -8.75 -0.28 10.65
CA ALA A 371 -10.07 -0.76 10.22
C ALA A 371 -10.85 0.24 9.34
N ASN A 372 -10.31 1.44 9.10
CA ASN A 372 -10.88 2.41 8.18
C ASN A 372 -10.16 2.38 6.82
N GLY A 373 -9.20 1.48 6.60
CA GLY A 373 -8.41 1.35 5.36
C GLY A 373 -7.26 2.36 5.25
N GLU A 374 -6.93 3.08 6.33
CA GLU A 374 -5.80 4.01 6.30
C GLU A 374 -4.50 3.26 6.53
N ILE A 375 -3.48 3.60 5.73
CA ILE A 375 -2.25 2.80 5.66
C ILE A 375 -1.08 3.38 6.47
N TYR A 376 -0.23 2.48 6.92
CA TYR A 376 0.90 2.73 7.81
C TYR A 376 2.19 2.09 7.29
N ILE A 377 3.30 2.79 7.47
CA ILE A 377 4.66 2.34 7.14
C ILE A 377 5.38 1.93 8.43
N CYS A 378 5.97 0.73 8.44
CA CYS A 378 6.88 0.30 9.50
C CYS A 378 8.32 0.67 9.17
N ASP A 379 8.97 1.43 10.04
CA ASP A 379 10.43 1.57 10.07
C ASP A 379 11.02 0.58 11.08
N LEU A 380 11.95 -0.27 10.63
CA LEU A 380 12.65 -1.24 11.49
C LEU A 380 13.35 -0.59 12.69
N GLY A 381 13.69 0.70 12.60
CA GLY A 381 14.24 1.54 13.66
C GLY A 381 13.33 1.72 14.88
N GLY A 382 12.05 1.37 14.77
CA GLY A 382 11.10 1.38 15.88
C GLY A 382 10.03 2.46 15.79
N GLU A 383 9.80 2.99 14.59
CA GLU A 383 8.83 4.05 14.31
C GLU A 383 7.72 3.53 13.37
N ILE A 384 6.51 4.08 13.52
CA ILE A 384 5.38 3.86 12.59
C ILE A 384 4.91 5.21 12.08
N PHE A 385 4.67 5.29 10.78
CA PHE A 385 4.21 6.49 10.09
C PHE A 385 2.87 6.22 9.41
N LYS A 386 1.90 7.12 9.56
CA LYS A 386 0.62 7.08 8.84
C LYS A 386 0.76 7.92 7.57
N ILE A 387 0.32 7.40 6.41
CA ILE A 387 0.16 8.23 5.22
C ILE A 387 -1.10 9.08 5.40
N VAL A 388 -0.97 10.39 5.20
CA VAL A 388 -2.05 11.35 5.36
C VAL A 388 -2.10 12.27 4.14
N ALA A 389 -3.26 12.89 3.89
CA ALA A 389 -3.30 14.05 3.02
C ALA A 389 -2.45 15.16 3.65
N GLU A 390 -1.61 15.82 2.84
CA GLU A 390 -0.99 17.08 3.24
C GLU A 390 -2.11 18.03 3.67
N PRO A 391 -2.02 18.63 4.87
CA PRO A 391 -2.93 19.67 5.25
C PRO A 391 -2.87 20.77 4.18
N SER A 392 -4.00 21.11 3.58
CA SER A 392 -4.08 22.24 2.66
C SER A 392 -3.52 23.47 3.37
N THR A 393 -2.40 23.99 2.88
CA THR A 393 -1.87 25.28 3.33
C THR A 393 -2.61 26.39 2.61
N GLY A 394 -2.65 27.55 3.26
CA GLY A 394 -3.45 28.68 2.86
C GLY A 394 -3.04 29.88 3.69
N ALA A 395 -3.58 31.04 3.33
CA ALA A 395 -3.18 32.30 3.94
C ALA A 395 -3.70 32.37 5.38
N CYS A 396 -2.76 32.49 6.31
CA CYS A 396 -3.04 32.83 7.69
C CYS A 396 -2.64 34.27 7.98
N CYS A 397 -3.64 35.11 8.28
CA CYS A 397 -3.41 36.49 8.69
C CYS A 397 -3.17 36.57 10.20
N ILE A 398 -2.03 37.12 10.61
CA ILE A 398 -1.68 37.29 12.02
C ILE A 398 -1.66 38.79 12.35
N GLY A 399 -2.19 39.17 13.51
CA GLY A 399 -2.24 40.57 13.97
C GLY A 399 -3.31 41.40 13.25
N THR A 400 -3.02 42.67 12.95
CA THR A 400 -3.96 43.61 12.29
C THR A 400 -4.13 43.35 10.77
N GLY A 401 -3.92 42.13 10.30
CA GLY A 401 -4.07 41.74 8.88
C GLY A 401 -2.89 42.10 7.96
N THR A 402 -1.76 42.58 8.51
CA THR A 402 -0.58 43.02 7.73
C THR A 402 0.52 41.97 7.63
N THR A 403 0.38 40.83 8.32
CA THR A 403 1.34 39.72 8.28
C THR A 403 0.61 38.46 7.85
N CYS A 404 0.94 37.97 6.67
CA CYS A 404 0.41 36.73 6.11
C CYS A 404 1.51 35.67 6.07
N ILE A 405 1.21 34.47 6.58
CA ILE A 405 2.04 33.28 6.42
C ILE A 405 1.23 32.12 5.85
N GLN A 406 1.86 31.27 5.05
CA GLN A 406 1.26 30.05 4.51
C GLN A 406 1.48 28.91 5.51
N ILE A 407 0.41 28.48 6.18
CA ILE A 407 0.44 27.40 7.17
C ILE A 407 -0.85 26.59 7.08
N PRO A 408 -0.99 25.44 7.74
CA PRO A 408 -2.28 24.74 7.86
C PRO A 408 -3.32 25.53 8.66
N GLU A 409 -4.62 25.33 8.37
CA GLU A 409 -5.73 25.98 9.09
C GLU A 409 -5.64 25.77 10.61
N ALA A 410 -5.38 24.55 11.06
CA ALA A 410 -5.29 24.21 12.48
C ALA A 410 -4.19 25.04 13.19
N ASN A 411 -3.05 25.23 12.53
CA ASN A 411 -1.95 26.03 13.06
C ASN A 411 -2.30 27.52 13.05
N CYS A 412 -3.03 27.98 12.03
CA CYS A 412 -3.51 29.36 11.97
C CYS A 412 -4.45 29.69 13.13
N ASN A 413 -5.48 28.86 13.28
CA ASN A 413 -6.50 29.03 14.32
C ASN A 413 -5.89 28.86 15.72
N GLY A 414 -5.03 27.87 15.92
CA GLY A 414 -4.33 27.64 17.19
C GLY A 414 -3.34 28.75 17.57
N GLY A 415 -2.77 29.43 16.57
CA GLY A 415 -1.88 30.58 16.74
C GLY A 415 -2.61 31.92 16.94
N GLY A 416 -3.95 31.94 16.91
CA GLY A 416 -4.75 33.17 16.99
C GLY A 416 -4.75 34.00 15.71
N GLY A 417 -4.36 33.40 14.57
CA GLY A 417 -4.49 34.00 13.25
C GLY A 417 -5.90 33.82 12.67
N THR A 418 -6.17 34.51 11.57
CA THR A 418 -7.41 34.39 10.79
C THR A 418 -7.14 33.65 9.50
N TRP A 419 -7.68 32.44 9.38
CA TRP A 419 -7.58 31.62 8.18
C TRP A 419 -8.41 32.20 7.04
N GLN A 420 -7.81 32.37 5.85
CA GLN A 420 -8.50 32.91 4.67
C GLN A 420 -9.00 31.82 3.71
N GLY A 421 -8.64 30.56 3.95
CA GLY A 421 -9.00 29.44 3.10
C GLY A 421 -7.81 28.85 2.36
N PRO A 422 -7.97 27.60 1.88
CA PRO A 422 -6.89 26.82 1.25
C PRO A 422 -6.47 27.36 -0.13
N GLU A 423 -7.32 28.16 -0.79
CA GLU A 423 -7.02 28.76 -2.09
C GLU A 423 -6.42 30.18 -2.00
N THR A 424 -6.24 30.70 -0.78
CA THR A 424 -5.71 32.05 -0.59
C THR A 424 -4.20 32.01 -0.34
N TYR A 425 -3.43 32.77 -1.13
CA TYR A 425 -1.97 32.87 -0.99
C TYR A 425 -1.53 34.18 -0.34
N CYS A 426 -0.37 34.18 0.31
CA CYS A 426 0.21 35.40 0.87
C CYS A 426 0.96 36.18 -0.22
N ALA A 427 0.35 37.22 -0.77
CA ALA A 427 1.01 38.14 -1.69
C ALA A 427 1.68 39.29 -0.91
N ASN A 428 3.01 39.44 -1.05
CA ASN A 428 3.78 40.54 -0.44
C ASN A 428 3.60 40.73 1.08
N GLY A 429 3.29 39.66 1.81
CA GLY A 429 3.08 39.69 3.26
C GLY A 429 1.70 40.19 3.71
N ALA A 430 0.82 40.59 2.79
CA ALA A 430 -0.57 40.92 3.06
C ALA A 430 -1.50 39.74 2.73
N CYS A 431 -2.65 39.71 3.40
CA CYS A 431 -3.75 38.84 3.00
C CYS A 431 -4.52 39.57 1.91
N ASP A 432 -4.26 39.22 0.64
CA ASP A 432 -5.07 39.75 -0.44
C ASP A 432 -6.42 39.04 -0.44
N ALA A 433 -7.49 39.84 -0.52
CA ALA A 433 -8.77 39.33 -0.93
C ALA A 433 -8.65 38.98 -2.42
N VAL A 434 -8.40 37.71 -2.69
CA VAL A 434 -8.69 37.01 -3.95
C VAL A 434 -8.16 37.72 -5.20
N ASP A 435 -6.93 37.39 -5.59
CA ASP A 435 -6.55 37.47 -7.01
C ASP A 435 -6.90 36.09 -7.61
N CYS A 436 -8.19 35.83 -7.82
CA CYS A 436 -8.65 34.63 -8.53
C CYS A 436 -8.51 34.93 -10.02
N PRO A 437 -7.61 34.27 -10.77
CA PRO A 437 -7.42 34.59 -12.19
C PRO A 437 -8.66 34.33 -13.05
N ALA A 438 -9.65 33.62 -12.51
CA ALA A 438 -10.94 33.34 -13.12
C ALA A 438 -12.07 34.30 -12.68
N ASP A 439 -11.84 35.13 -11.66
CA ASP A 439 -12.70 36.27 -11.28
C ASP A 439 -12.29 37.47 -12.13
N VAL A 440 -12.64 37.40 -13.41
CA VAL A 440 -12.20 38.36 -14.43
C VAL A 440 -12.87 39.72 -14.22
N ASP A 441 -14.04 39.74 -13.59
CA ASP A 441 -14.78 40.97 -13.32
C ASP A 441 -14.45 41.61 -11.95
N GLY A 442 -13.69 40.90 -11.10
CA GLY A 442 -13.18 41.37 -9.82
C GLY A 442 -14.25 41.52 -8.75
N ASN A 443 -15.37 40.79 -8.86
CA ASN A 443 -16.49 40.89 -7.93
C ASN A 443 -16.36 40.00 -6.68
N GLY A 444 -15.31 39.17 -6.63
CA GLY A 444 -15.02 38.22 -5.55
C GLY A 444 -15.68 36.85 -5.73
N SER A 445 -16.21 36.51 -6.90
CA SER A 445 -16.85 35.22 -7.18
C SER A 445 -16.74 34.82 -8.66
N VAL A 446 -16.45 33.55 -8.92
CA VAL A 446 -16.41 33.02 -10.30
C VAL A 446 -17.81 32.56 -10.73
N GLY A 447 -18.33 33.17 -11.79
CA GLY A 447 -19.68 32.91 -12.31
C GLY A 447 -19.89 33.35 -13.75
N VAL A 448 -21.16 33.49 -14.13
CA VAL A 448 -21.53 33.90 -15.50
C VAL A 448 -21.02 35.31 -15.83
N GLY A 449 -20.88 36.19 -14.84
CA GLY A 449 -20.32 37.54 -14.98
C GLY A 449 -18.91 37.55 -15.54
N ASP A 450 -18.06 36.62 -15.09
CA ASP A 450 -16.68 36.49 -15.56
C ASP A 450 -16.60 36.02 -17.01
N ILE A 451 -17.45 35.05 -17.37
CA ILE A 451 -17.55 34.57 -18.76
C ILE A 451 -17.98 35.71 -19.69
N LEU A 452 -18.96 36.50 -19.27
CA LEU A 452 -19.42 37.67 -20.03
C LEU A 452 -18.29 38.70 -20.19
N THR A 453 -17.55 38.96 -19.11
CA THR A 453 -16.42 39.90 -19.11
C THR A 453 -15.27 39.41 -20.01
N MET A 454 -15.00 38.10 -20.05
CA MET A 454 -14.02 37.52 -20.99
C MET A 454 -14.47 37.66 -22.45
N ILE A 455 -15.76 37.45 -22.74
CA ILE A 455 -16.33 37.58 -24.09
C ILE A 455 -16.31 39.04 -24.55
N GLU A 456 -16.55 39.99 -23.66
CA GLU A 456 -16.43 41.44 -23.95
C GLU A 456 -14.99 41.88 -24.26
N GLN A 457 -13.99 41.15 -23.78
CA GLN A 457 -12.57 41.42 -24.05
C GLN A 457 -12.08 40.91 -25.41
N TRP A 458 -12.89 40.17 -26.19
CA TRP A 458 -12.51 39.69 -27.52
C TRP A 458 -12.30 40.83 -28.54
N GLY A 459 -12.98 41.96 -28.34
CA GLY A 459 -12.59 43.25 -28.92
C GLY A 459 -12.87 43.44 -30.41
N ALA A 460 -12.34 44.54 -30.96
CA ALA A 460 -12.58 44.95 -32.34
C ALA A 460 -11.90 44.00 -33.35
N CYS A 461 -12.67 43.48 -34.29
CA CYS A 461 -12.21 42.51 -35.28
C CYS A 461 -13.01 42.68 -36.57
N SER A 462 -12.45 43.41 -37.54
CA SER A 462 -13.14 43.69 -38.81
C SER A 462 -13.01 42.51 -39.78
N GLY A 463 -14.14 41.89 -40.14
CA GLY A 463 -14.22 40.83 -41.16
C GLY A 463 -13.83 39.43 -40.70
N CYS A 464 -13.81 39.18 -39.38
CA CYS A 464 -13.64 37.83 -38.85
C CYS A 464 -14.97 37.11 -38.68
N SER A 465 -14.95 35.78 -38.76
CA SER A 465 -16.15 34.93 -38.70
C SER A 465 -16.90 34.96 -37.35
N GLY A 466 -16.34 35.62 -36.35
CA GLY A 466 -16.95 35.75 -35.02
C GLY A 466 -17.79 37.02 -34.83
N ASP A 467 -17.66 38.01 -35.72
CA ASP A 467 -18.51 39.21 -35.74
C ASP A 467 -19.75 38.87 -36.57
N ILE A 468 -20.82 38.50 -35.88
CA ILE A 468 -22.03 37.94 -36.47
C ILE A 468 -22.99 39.06 -36.89
N ASN A 469 -22.95 40.18 -36.16
CA ASN A 469 -23.81 41.34 -36.41
C ASN A 469 -23.18 42.39 -37.36
N ASP A 470 -21.94 42.16 -37.83
CA ASP A 470 -21.14 43.02 -38.71
C ASP A 470 -20.86 44.44 -38.12
N ASP A 471 -20.81 44.60 -36.79
CA ASP A 471 -20.52 45.88 -36.13
C ASP A 471 -19.00 46.14 -35.92
N SER A 472 -18.16 45.23 -36.42
CA SER A 472 -16.69 45.23 -36.30
C SER A 472 -16.15 44.98 -34.88
N VAL A 473 -16.96 44.42 -33.98
CA VAL A 473 -16.56 44.02 -32.62
C VAL A 473 -17.13 42.65 -32.29
N VAL A 474 -16.27 41.70 -31.89
CA VAL A 474 -16.77 40.42 -31.37
C VAL A 474 -17.04 40.57 -29.88
N ASN A 475 -18.30 40.46 -29.48
CA ASN A 475 -18.71 40.53 -28.08
C ASN A 475 -19.97 39.69 -27.79
N VAL A 476 -20.58 39.92 -26.62
CA VAL A 476 -21.77 39.17 -26.18
C VAL A 476 -22.96 39.33 -27.14
N THR A 477 -23.08 40.45 -27.86
CA THR A 477 -24.18 40.67 -28.81
C THR A 477 -24.14 39.69 -29.98
N ASP A 478 -22.95 39.32 -30.46
CA ASP A 478 -22.78 38.30 -31.50
C ASP A 478 -23.23 36.92 -31.01
N LEU A 479 -22.87 36.57 -29.77
CA LEU A 479 -23.27 35.30 -29.17
C LEU A 479 -24.79 35.23 -28.97
N LEU A 480 -25.41 36.33 -28.55
CA LEU A 480 -26.86 36.43 -28.41
C LEU A 480 -27.59 36.31 -29.75
N GLU A 481 -27.00 36.78 -30.85
CA GLU A 481 -27.58 36.63 -32.19
C GLU A 481 -27.52 35.17 -32.68
N VAL A 482 -26.40 34.48 -32.41
CA VAL A 482 -26.28 33.04 -32.68
C VAL A 482 -27.33 32.24 -31.92
N VAL A 483 -27.44 32.46 -30.61
CA VAL A 483 -28.38 31.73 -29.74
C VAL A 483 -29.84 32.11 -30.05
N GLY A 484 -30.10 33.39 -30.36
CA GLY A 484 -31.43 33.86 -30.76
C GLY A 484 -31.91 33.24 -32.06
N GLY A 485 -31.00 32.83 -32.94
CA GLY A 485 -31.30 32.12 -34.19
C GLY A 485 -31.66 30.64 -34.03
N TRP A 486 -31.48 30.05 -32.85
CA TRP A 486 -31.68 28.60 -32.66
C TRP A 486 -33.15 28.15 -32.64
N GLY A 487 -34.10 29.09 -32.56
CA GLY A 487 -35.54 28.80 -32.59
C GLY A 487 -36.01 27.90 -31.44
N PRO A 488 -37.32 27.60 -31.33
CA PRO A 488 -37.80 26.60 -30.39
C PRO A 488 -37.38 25.19 -30.85
N CYS A 489 -37.01 24.33 -29.91
CA CYS A 489 -36.79 22.91 -30.18
C CYS A 489 -38.11 22.27 -30.66
N GLU A 490 -38.09 21.56 -31.80
CA GLU A 490 -39.19 20.67 -32.21
C GLU A 490 -39.21 19.37 -31.41
#